data_AF-E4SJJ2-F1
#
_entry.id   AF-E4SJJ2-F1
#
_cell.length_a   1.000
_cell.length_b   1.000
_cell.length_c   1.000
_cell.angle_alpha   90.00
_cell.angle_beta   90.00
_cell.angle_gamma   90.00
#
_symmetry.space_group_name_H-M   'P 1'
#
loop_
_entity.id
_entity.type
_entity.pdbx_description
1 polymer ?
#
loop_
_entity_poly.entity_id
_entity_poly.type
_entity_poly.pdbx_seq_one_letter_code
_entity_poly.pdbx_strand_id
1 'polypeptide(L)'
;MTSTKALFKQMFLQKRRYANLVLLIQTFAVAFMFLMGVIFKGNGNPINNVASGFVGSDNLWDLILGLGVLTTFFADVTFLGLMCWQNEKINLSQTWQLIPASGSKIWIINIVSSIVECAYIFVIQIVIGLVVVTIDSFSHHINPFVGTSFGANISFIESAWSLIEELLTLVGLCLIIFAFVSLANLLTRTIADQLPMKNTTAVRLVVMAILVIVGVIIALRINDQVLTMYTNHLFARAHRAIDVDTLGVSALEYWIGAILLGIINCLLIQKFVEPKIVNR
;
A
#
# COMPACT_ATOMS: atom_id res chain seq x y z
N MET A 1 -32.49 -8.04 -2.90
CA MET A 1 -31.30 -7.37 -3.48
C MET A 1 -30.46 -6.79 -2.36
N THR A 2 -29.26 -7.31 -2.12
CA THR A 2 -28.30 -6.68 -1.21
C THR A 2 -27.76 -5.41 -1.85
N SER A 3 -27.93 -4.26 -1.19
CA SER A 3 -27.38 -2.98 -1.67
C SER A 3 -25.85 -3.03 -1.68
N THR A 4 -25.21 -2.45 -2.71
CA THR A 4 -23.76 -2.25 -2.82
C THR A 4 -23.16 -1.70 -1.53
N LYS A 5 -23.88 -0.79 -0.86
CA LYS A 5 -23.49 -0.19 0.42
C LYS A 5 -23.37 -1.23 1.54
N ALA A 6 -24.30 -2.18 1.60
CA ALA A 6 -24.29 -3.23 2.61
C ALA A 6 -23.10 -4.18 2.41
N LEU A 7 -22.82 -4.53 1.14
CA LEU A 7 -21.68 -5.38 0.77
C LEU A 7 -20.35 -4.72 1.11
N PHE A 8 -20.17 -3.46 0.71
CA PHE A 8 -18.99 -2.66 1.07
C PHE A 8 -18.81 -2.59 2.60
N LYS A 9 -19.87 -2.25 3.33
CA LYS A 9 -19.82 -2.14 4.80
C LYS A 9 -19.39 -3.45 5.46
N GLN A 10 -19.90 -4.59 5.01
CA GLN A 10 -19.53 -5.88 5.59
C GLN A 10 -18.07 -6.24 5.31
N MET A 11 -17.60 -6.05 4.06
CA MET A 11 -16.20 -6.29 3.71
C MET A 11 -15.24 -5.39 4.46
N PHE A 12 -15.58 -4.10 4.61
CA PHE A 12 -14.84 -3.14 5.42
C PHE A 12 -14.76 -3.61 6.88
N LEU A 13 -15.90 -3.85 7.54
CA LEU A 13 -15.91 -4.28 8.95
C LEU A 13 -15.11 -5.56 9.22
N GLN A 14 -15.04 -6.47 8.25
CA GLN A 14 -14.21 -7.67 8.33
C GLN A 14 -12.71 -7.34 8.31
N LYS A 15 -12.30 -6.38 7.47
CA LYS A 15 -10.89 -5.96 7.29
C LYS A 15 -10.40 -5.05 8.42
N ARG A 16 -11.26 -4.16 8.93
CA ARG A 16 -10.94 -3.21 10.02
C ARG A 16 -10.32 -3.84 11.25
N ARG A 17 -10.68 -5.09 11.57
CA ARG A 17 -10.11 -5.81 12.72
C ARG A 17 -8.59 -5.98 12.60
N TYR A 18 -8.09 -6.18 11.37
CA TYR A 18 -6.66 -6.27 11.11
C TYR A 18 -5.98 -4.91 11.22
N ALA A 19 -6.64 -3.83 10.82
CA ALA A 19 -6.08 -2.48 10.96
C ALA A 19 -5.84 -2.15 12.45
N ASN A 20 -6.85 -2.41 13.27
CA ASN A 20 -6.75 -2.22 14.72
C ASN A 20 -5.67 -3.12 15.35
N LEU A 21 -5.54 -4.35 14.88
CA LEU A 21 -4.51 -5.29 15.36
C LEU A 21 -3.11 -4.81 15.01
N VAL A 22 -2.88 -4.35 13.78
CA VAL A 22 -1.58 -3.82 13.36
C VAL A 22 -1.23 -2.56 14.15
N LEU A 23 -2.17 -1.63 14.34
CA LEU A 23 -1.96 -0.44 15.16
C LEU A 23 -1.61 -0.79 16.62
N LEU A 24 -2.27 -1.79 17.19
CA LEU A 24 -1.98 -2.27 18.54
C LEU A 24 -0.55 -2.83 18.63
N ILE A 25 -0.16 -3.68 17.67
CA ILE A 25 1.18 -4.26 17.60
C ILE A 25 2.23 -3.17 17.41
N GLN A 26 1.97 -2.21 16.52
CA GLN A 26 2.84 -1.05 16.30
C GLN A 26 3.04 -0.25 17.59
N THR A 27 1.95 0.06 18.31
CA THR A 27 2.00 0.79 19.59
C THR A 27 2.85 0.03 20.62
N PHE A 28 2.67 -1.29 20.72
CA PHE A 28 3.48 -2.12 21.61
C PHE A 28 4.95 -2.14 21.19
N ALA A 29 5.24 -2.22 19.89
CA ALA A 29 6.61 -2.19 19.37
C ALA A 29 7.32 -0.87 19.69
N VAL A 30 6.64 0.27 19.51
CA VAL A 30 7.16 1.59 19.88
C VAL A 30 7.42 1.65 21.38
N ALA A 31 6.46 1.25 22.22
CA ALA A 31 6.62 1.27 23.67
C ALA A 31 7.76 0.37 24.16
N PHE A 32 7.88 -0.83 23.60
CA PHE A 32 8.95 -1.77 23.92
C PHE A 32 10.32 -1.23 23.51
N MET A 33 10.46 -0.75 22.27
CA MET A 33 11.72 -0.18 21.79
C MET A 33 12.10 1.09 22.54
N PHE A 34 11.14 1.94 22.88
CA PHE A 34 11.38 3.11 23.71
C PHE A 34 11.94 2.72 25.08
N LEU A 35 11.31 1.75 25.76
CA LEU A 35 11.77 1.25 27.06
C LEU A 35 13.18 0.66 26.97
N MET A 36 13.48 -0.10 25.92
CA MET A 36 14.84 -0.62 25.65
C MET A 36 15.83 0.51 25.37
N GLY A 37 15.45 1.54 24.63
CA GLY A 37 16.25 2.73 24.34
C GLY A 37 16.64 3.52 25.59
N VAL A 38 15.70 3.61 26.55
CA VAL A 38 15.90 4.29 27.84
C VAL A 38 16.75 3.44 28.81
N ILE A 39 16.49 2.13 28.92
CA ILE A 39 17.22 1.26 29.85
C ILE A 39 18.69 1.10 29.44
N PHE A 40 18.97 0.90 28.15
CA PHE A 40 20.31 0.63 27.64
C PHE A 40 20.99 1.90 27.11
N LYS A 41 20.81 3.06 27.78
CA LYS A 41 21.29 4.37 27.33
C LYS A 41 22.83 4.39 27.15
N GLY A 42 23.31 4.69 25.94
CA GLY A 42 24.73 4.87 25.61
C GLY A 42 24.98 5.00 24.10
N ASN A 43 26.13 5.55 23.68
CA ASN A 43 26.49 5.81 22.26
C ASN A 43 26.49 4.56 21.34
N GLY A 44 26.46 3.36 21.92
CA GLY A 44 26.41 2.09 21.18
C GLY A 44 25.02 1.45 21.10
N ASN A 45 23.97 2.09 21.60
CA ASN A 45 22.63 1.50 21.57
C ASN A 45 22.05 1.56 20.15
N PRO A 46 21.84 0.42 19.48
CA PRO A 46 21.34 0.41 18.10
C PRO A 46 19.95 1.02 17.96
N ILE A 47 19.10 0.93 18.99
CA ILE A 47 17.74 1.48 18.95
C ILE A 47 17.79 3.00 18.88
N ASN A 48 18.62 3.62 19.71
CA ASN A 48 18.77 5.08 19.74
C ASN A 48 19.46 5.58 18.47
N ASN A 49 20.47 4.85 17.96
CA ASN A 49 21.17 5.21 16.72
C ASN A 49 20.27 5.12 15.47
N VAL A 50 19.37 4.13 15.42
CA VAL A 50 18.42 4.01 14.31
C VAL A 50 17.35 5.09 14.41
N ALA A 51 16.79 5.31 15.61
CA ALA A 51 15.79 6.37 15.82
C ALA A 51 16.37 7.76 15.51
N SER A 52 17.62 8.02 15.92
CA SER A 52 18.33 9.27 15.66
C SER A 52 18.57 9.57 14.18
N GLY A 53 18.50 8.54 13.33
CA GLY A 53 18.60 8.69 11.88
C GLY A 53 17.35 9.26 11.24
N PHE A 54 16.20 9.22 11.93
CA PHE A 54 14.93 9.76 11.43
C PHE A 54 14.62 11.15 12.01
N VAL A 55 14.94 11.34 13.27
CA VAL A 55 14.69 12.56 14.08
C VAL A 55 15.91 12.67 15.00
N GLY A 56 16.35 13.87 15.40
CA GLY A 56 17.57 14.02 16.22
C GLY A 56 17.60 13.17 17.50
N SER A 57 18.70 13.20 18.26
CA SER A 57 18.82 12.38 19.49
C SER A 57 18.86 13.20 20.77
N ASP A 58 18.22 14.36 20.77
CA ASP A 58 18.44 15.37 21.81
C ASP A 58 17.51 15.13 23.00
N ASN A 59 16.28 14.65 22.75
CA ASN A 59 15.25 14.44 23.76
C ASN A 59 14.51 13.08 23.65
N LEU A 60 13.73 12.75 24.68
CA LEU A 60 12.91 11.53 24.72
C LEU A 60 11.79 11.54 23.66
N TRP A 61 11.30 12.72 23.30
CA TRP A 61 10.25 12.89 22.30
C TRP A 61 10.77 12.60 20.89
N ASP A 62 12.00 13.02 20.57
CA ASP A 62 12.66 12.63 19.31
C ASP A 62 12.79 11.11 19.18
N LEU A 63 13.16 10.43 20.28
CA LEU A 63 13.27 8.98 20.30
C LEU A 63 11.91 8.33 20.00
N ILE A 64 10.82 8.80 20.61
CA ILE A 64 9.46 8.29 20.35
C ILE A 64 9.07 8.56 18.89
N LEU A 65 9.35 9.74 18.38
CA LEU A 65 9.01 10.16 17.02
C LEU A 65 9.77 9.32 15.99
N GLY A 66 11.08 9.16 16.15
CA GLY A 66 11.92 8.33 15.27
C GLY A 66 11.52 6.85 15.28
N LEU A 67 11.22 6.29 16.45
CA LEU A 67 10.69 4.92 16.56
C LEU A 67 9.29 4.79 15.94
N GLY A 68 8.45 5.81 16.08
CA GLY A 68 7.13 5.90 15.46
C GLY A 68 7.21 5.87 13.93
N VAL A 69 8.08 6.68 13.34
CA VAL A 69 8.30 6.72 11.88
C VAL A 69 8.80 5.36 11.37
N LEU A 70 9.82 4.80 12.01
CA LEU A 70 10.38 3.50 11.64
C LEU A 70 9.33 2.38 11.69
N THR A 71 8.58 2.29 12.78
CA THR A 71 7.56 1.23 12.95
C THR A 71 6.37 1.42 12.03
N THR A 72 6.02 2.65 11.66
CA THR A 72 4.92 2.95 10.73
C THR A 72 5.20 2.33 9.37
N PHE A 73 6.41 2.48 8.84
CA PHE A 73 6.80 1.84 7.58
C PHE A 73 6.57 0.32 7.60
N PHE A 74 7.04 -0.37 8.65
CA PHE A 74 6.84 -1.81 8.77
C PHE A 74 5.38 -2.20 9.00
N ALA A 75 4.64 -1.39 9.75
CA ALA A 75 3.22 -1.58 9.99
C ALA A 75 2.43 -1.51 8.67
N ASP A 76 2.73 -0.53 7.82
CA ASP A 76 2.04 -0.31 6.54
C ASP A 76 2.33 -1.43 5.54
N VAL A 77 3.60 -1.84 5.41
CA VAL A 77 3.97 -2.98 4.55
C VAL A 77 3.28 -4.27 5.03
N THR A 78 3.28 -4.51 6.34
CA THR A 78 2.63 -5.69 6.94
C THR A 78 1.12 -5.64 6.71
N PHE A 79 0.50 -4.48 6.91
CA PHE A 79 -0.93 -4.29 6.74
C PHE A 79 -1.36 -4.45 5.29
N LEU A 80 -0.59 -3.90 4.34
CA LEU A 80 -0.82 -4.06 2.91
C LEU A 80 -0.79 -5.55 2.52
N GLY A 81 0.20 -6.31 3.01
CA GLY A 81 0.28 -7.76 2.80
C GLY A 81 -0.94 -8.51 3.37
N LEU A 82 -1.39 -8.16 4.58
CA LEU A 82 -2.61 -8.71 5.17
C LEU A 82 -3.87 -8.38 4.33
N MET A 83 -3.95 -7.17 3.79
CA MET A 83 -5.04 -6.74 2.92
C MET A 83 -5.02 -7.46 1.57
N CYS A 84 -3.86 -7.73 0.98
CA CYS A 84 -3.70 -8.59 -0.20
C CYS A 84 -4.27 -9.98 0.08
N TRP A 85 -3.93 -10.58 1.21
CA TRP A 85 -4.43 -11.90 1.60
C TRP A 85 -5.94 -11.90 1.85
N GLN A 86 -6.47 -10.92 2.59
CA GLN A 86 -7.91 -10.78 2.83
C GLN A 86 -8.69 -10.57 1.53
N ASN A 87 -8.15 -9.75 0.61
CA ASN A 87 -8.75 -9.51 -0.69
C ASN A 87 -8.93 -10.82 -1.45
N GLU A 88 -7.88 -11.63 -1.56
CA GLU A 88 -7.98 -12.89 -2.28
C GLU A 88 -8.94 -13.87 -1.59
N LYS A 89 -8.86 -13.96 -0.27
CA LYS A 89 -9.75 -14.81 0.52
C LYS A 89 -11.22 -14.47 0.30
N ILE A 90 -11.57 -13.18 0.20
CA ILE A 90 -12.93 -12.73 -0.09
C ILE A 90 -13.30 -13.04 -1.55
N ASN A 91 -12.42 -12.74 -2.52
CA ASN A 91 -12.67 -12.95 -3.94
C ASN A 91 -12.93 -14.43 -4.29
N LEU A 92 -12.18 -15.35 -3.67
CA LEU A 92 -12.27 -16.78 -3.93
C LEU A 92 -13.27 -17.52 -3.03
N SER A 93 -13.87 -16.85 -2.05
CA SER A 93 -14.80 -17.49 -1.12
C SER A 93 -16.13 -17.82 -1.81
N GLN A 94 -16.57 -19.07 -1.65
CA GLN A 94 -17.88 -19.50 -2.14
C GLN A 94 -19.03 -18.73 -1.48
N THR A 95 -18.90 -18.33 -0.21
CA THR A 95 -19.95 -17.57 0.50
C THR A 95 -20.20 -16.20 -0.13
N TRP A 96 -19.15 -15.52 -0.59
CA TRP A 96 -19.28 -14.20 -1.23
C TRP A 96 -19.83 -14.29 -2.65
N GLN A 97 -19.55 -15.40 -3.36
CA GLN A 97 -20.06 -15.67 -4.70
C GLN A 97 -21.55 -16.09 -4.74
N LEU A 98 -22.16 -16.39 -3.58
CA LEU A 98 -23.61 -16.67 -3.47
C LEU A 98 -24.47 -15.40 -3.41
N ILE A 99 -23.85 -14.24 -3.22
CA ILE A 99 -24.57 -12.96 -3.19
C ILE A 99 -25.05 -12.64 -4.61
N PRO A 100 -26.30 -12.17 -4.80
CA PRO A 100 -26.82 -11.80 -6.12
C PRO A 100 -26.19 -10.50 -6.64
N ALA A 101 -24.91 -10.55 -6.97
CA ALA A 101 -24.10 -9.50 -7.59
C ALA A 101 -23.09 -10.15 -8.54
N SER A 102 -22.74 -9.47 -9.63
CA SER A 102 -21.75 -10.03 -10.57
C SER A 102 -20.37 -10.12 -9.93
N GLY A 103 -19.59 -11.12 -10.34
CA GLY A 103 -18.27 -11.38 -9.75
C GLY A 103 -17.34 -10.17 -9.86
N SER A 104 -17.38 -9.42 -10.97
CA SER A 104 -16.60 -8.19 -11.13
C SER A 104 -17.02 -7.09 -10.17
N LYS A 105 -18.33 -6.94 -9.87
CA LYS A 105 -18.79 -5.93 -8.90
C LYS A 105 -18.29 -6.27 -7.50
N ILE A 106 -18.34 -7.54 -7.11
CA ILE A 106 -17.78 -8.03 -5.84
C ILE A 106 -16.29 -7.72 -5.78
N TRP A 107 -15.54 -8.02 -6.85
CA TRP A 107 -14.11 -7.73 -6.92
C TRP A 107 -13.79 -6.23 -6.77
N ILE A 108 -14.46 -5.35 -7.51
CA ILE A 108 -14.27 -3.89 -7.42
C ILE A 108 -14.55 -3.40 -6.00
N ILE A 109 -15.67 -3.80 -5.40
CA ILE A 109 -16.04 -3.38 -4.05
C ILE A 109 -15.02 -3.88 -3.02
N ASN A 110 -14.49 -5.09 -3.22
CA ASN A 110 -13.46 -5.65 -2.38
C ASN A 110 -12.16 -4.84 -2.46
N ILE A 111 -11.69 -4.47 -3.67
CA ILE A 111 -10.52 -3.60 -3.85
C ILE A 111 -10.74 -2.24 -3.19
N VAL A 112 -11.87 -1.57 -3.48
CA VAL A 112 -12.18 -0.26 -2.93
C VAL A 112 -12.25 -0.31 -1.39
N SER A 113 -12.85 -1.36 -0.82
CA SER A 113 -12.87 -1.51 0.64
C SER A 113 -11.47 -1.67 1.25
N SER A 114 -10.53 -2.34 0.59
CA SER A 114 -9.14 -2.39 1.08
C SER A 114 -8.42 -1.06 0.99
N ILE A 115 -8.64 -0.27 -0.07
CA ILE A 115 -8.06 1.07 -0.17
C ILE A 115 -8.59 1.98 0.95
N VAL A 116 -9.88 1.92 1.24
CA VAL A 116 -10.47 2.69 2.34
C VAL A 116 -9.94 2.23 3.71
N GLU A 117 -9.62 0.95 3.87
CA GLU A 117 -8.95 0.44 5.08
C GLU A 117 -7.49 0.89 5.19
N CYS A 118 -6.74 0.95 4.08
CA CYS A 118 -5.41 1.56 4.06
C CYS A 118 -5.48 3.05 4.43
N ALA A 119 -6.47 3.78 3.89
CA ALA A 119 -6.68 5.18 4.29
C ALA A 119 -7.06 5.31 5.78
N TYR A 120 -7.82 4.36 6.31
CA TYR A 120 -8.22 4.36 7.73
C TYR A 120 -7.02 4.26 8.67
N ILE A 121 -6.10 3.31 8.45
CA ILE A 121 -4.90 3.17 9.29
C ILE A 121 -3.96 4.37 9.11
N PHE A 122 -3.80 4.84 7.87
CA PHE A 122 -2.95 5.97 7.52
C PHE A 122 -3.39 7.28 8.22
N VAL A 123 -4.70 7.56 8.24
CA VAL A 123 -5.23 8.74 8.94
C VAL A 123 -4.97 8.65 10.45
N ILE A 124 -5.11 7.48 11.06
CA ILE A 124 -4.82 7.30 12.49
C ILE A 124 -3.33 7.55 12.77
N GLN A 125 -2.43 7.02 11.94
CA GLN A 125 -0.99 7.24 12.06
C GLN A 125 -0.61 8.72 11.88
N ILE A 126 -1.20 9.42 10.91
CA ILE A 126 -1.00 10.87 10.74
C ILE A 126 -1.45 11.63 11.98
N VAL A 127 -2.64 11.35 12.51
CA VAL A 127 -3.17 12.07 13.68
C VAL A 127 -2.26 11.85 14.90
N ILE A 128 -1.83 10.61 15.14
CA ILE A 128 -0.90 10.31 16.25
C ILE A 128 0.46 10.98 16.01
N GLY A 129 0.98 10.89 14.79
CA GLY A 129 2.24 11.51 14.39
C GLY A 129 2.23 13.02 14.60
N LEU A 130 1.15 13.71 14.21
CA LEU A 130 0.98 15.15 14.39
C LEU A 130 1.00 15.53 15.87
N VAL A 131 0.32 14.76 16.72
CA VAL A 131 0.34 14.99 18.18
C VAL A 131 1.77 14.86 18.73
N VAL A 132 2.50 13.81 18.35
CA VAL A 132 3.88 13.60 18.81
C VAL A 132 4.83 14.69 18.31
N VAL A 133 4.75 15.05 17.02
CA VAL A 133 5.52 16.15 16.41
C VAL A 133 5.26 17.48 17.12
N THR A 134 4.01 17.76 17.47
CA THR A 134 3.63 19.00 18.17
C THR A 134 4.27 19.07 19.55
N ILE A 135 4.21 17.97 20.32
CA ILE A 135 4.82 17.89 21.64
C ILE A 135 6.35 18.01 21.54
N ASP A 136 6.95 17.31 20.59
CA ASP A 136 8.39 17.35 20.34
C ASP A 136 8.88 18.76 19.97
N SER A 137 8.14 19.46 19.11
CA SER A 137 8.45 20.84 18.71
C SER A 137 8.40 21.80 19.91
N PHE A 138 7.41 21.64 20.79
CA PHE A 138 7.35 22.40 22.05
C PHE A 138 8.54 22.11 22.97
N SER A 139 9.04 20.86 23.00
CA SER A 139 10.23 20.47 23.77
C SER A 139 11.49 21.19 23.29
N HIS A 140 11.58 21.48 21.99
CA HIS A 140 12.70 22.19 21.38
C HIS A 140 12.50 23.71 21.27
N HIS A 141 11.38 24.24 21.78
CA HIS A 141 10.97 25.63 21.60
C HIS A 141 10.89 26.06 20.12
N ILE A 142 10.63 25.10 19.23
CA ILE A 142 10.41 25.32 17.80
C ILE A 142 8.91 25.41 17.56
N ASN A 143 8.49 26.29 16.67
CA ASN A 143 7.09 26.28 16.23
C ASN A 143 6.88 25.03 15.36
N PRO A 144 5.95 24.12 15.70
CA PRO A 144 5.71 22.87 14.94
C PRO A 144 5.37 23.11 13.46
N PHE A 145 4.93 24.33 13.12
CA PHE A 145 4.55 24.74 11.78
C PHE A 145 5.63 25.56 11.05
N VAL A 146 6.79 25.79 11.66
CA VAL A 146 7.92 26.51 11.06
C VAL A 146 9.06 25.52 10.84
N GLY A 147 9.42 25.25 9.59
CA GLY A 147 10.63 24.50 9.24
C GLY A 147 10.48 22.97 9.07
N THR A 148 9.30 22.39 9.29
CA THR A 148 8.94 21.12 8.63
C THR A 148 8.79 21.39 7.13
N SER A 149 8.50 20.44 6.24
CA SER A 149 8.36 20.74 4.79
C SER A 149 7.32 21.84 4.43
N PHE A 150 6.60 22.38 5.42
CA PHE A 150 5.84 23.65 5.38
C PHE A 150 6.68 24.94 5.52
N GLY A 151 7.99 24.83 5.76
CA GLY A 151 8.91 25.91 6.12
C GLY A 151 9.93 26.27 5.03
N ALA A 152 9.81 25.70 3.85
CA ALA A 152 10.29 26.40 2.67
C ALA A 152 9.28 27.51 2.36
N ASN A 153 9.74 28.63 1.82
CA ASN A 153 8.90 29.75 1.35
C ASN A 153 8.13 29.33 0.07
N ILE A 154 7.53 28.13 0.10
CA ILE A 154 6.78 27.49 -0.96
C ILE A 154 5.35 27.96 -0.81
N SER A 155 4.73 28.37 -1.91
CA SER A 155 3.34 28.76 -1.87
C SER A 155 2.50 27.61 -1.29
N PHE A 156 1.50 27.92 -0.46
CA PHE A 156 0.57 26.91 0.08
C PHE A 156 0.00 26.01 -1.02
N ILE A 157 -0.16 26.56 -2.23
CA ILE A 157 -0.64 25.88 -3.43
C ILE A 157 0.37 24.82 -3.93
N GLU A 158 1.66 25.15 -4.03
CA GLU A 158 2.70 24.19 -4.43
C GLU A 158 2.88 23.06 -3.42
N SER A 159 2.81 23.37 -2.12
CA SER A 159 2.85 22.35 -1.06
C SER A 159 1.63 21.43 -1.10
N ALA A 160 0.43 22.00 -1.33
CA ALA A 160 -0.79 21.21 -1.47
C ALA A 160 -0.78 20.33 -2.72
N TRP A 161 -0.24 20.81 -3.83
CA TRP A 161 -0.11 20.05 -5.06
C TRP A 161 0.82 18.85 -4.90
N SER A 162 2.00 19.07 -4.30
CA SER A 162 2.96 18.01 -3.99
C SER A 162 2.35 16.91 -3.11
N LEU A 163 1.61 17.29 -2.06
CA LEU A 163 0.90 16.34 -1.21
C LEU A 163 -0.17 15.53 -1.97
N ILE A 164 -0.92 16.17 -2.87
CA ILE A 164 -1.92 15.48 -3.71
C ILE A 164 -1.22 14.46 -4.62
N GLU A 165 -0.09 14.83 -5.21
CA GLU A 165 0.67 13.96 -6.11
C GLU A 165 1.25 12.74 -5.38
N GLU A 166 1.80 12.94 -4.18
CA GLU A 166 2.29 11.87 -3.33
C GLU A 166 1.17 10.92 -2.90
N LEU A 167 0.01 11.46 -2.48
CA LEU A 167 -1.17 10.66 -2.16
C LEU A 167 -1.70 9.89 -3.37
N LEU A 168 -1.72 10.51 -4.55
CA LEU A 168 -2.16 9.88 -5.79
C LEU A 168 -1.24 8.73 -6.19
N THR A 169 0.07 8.93 -6.02
CA THR A 169 1.10 7.90 -6.23
C THR A 169 0.92 6.74 -5.26
N LEU A 170 0.71 7.02 -3.97
CA LEU A 170 0.51 6.01 -2.94
C LEU A 170 -0.75 5.16 -3.20
N VAL A 171 -1.86 5.80 -3.56
CA VAL A 171 -3.11 5.10 -3.93
C VAL A 171 -2.91 4.27 -5.19
N GLY A 172 -2.25 4.82 -6.22
CA GLY A 172 -1.90 4.11 -7.44
C GLY A 172 -1.06 2.86 -7.15
N LEU A 173 -0.04 2.99 -6.31
CA LEU A 173 0.83 1.90 -5.87
C LEU A 173 0.05 0.80 -5.14
N CYS A 174 -0.85 1.16 -4.22
CA CYS A 174 -1.69 0.18 -3.54
C CYS A 174 -2.62 -0.55 -4.53
N LEU A 175 -3.22 0.18 -5.47
CA LEU A 175 -4.13 -0.38 -6.47
C LEU A 175 -3.43 -1.36 -7.40
N ILE A 176 -2.25 -1.01 -7.93
CA ILE A 176 -1.51 -1.90 -8.84
C ILE A 176 -1.05 -3.16 -8.10
N ILE A 177 -0.62 -3.05 -6.83
CA ILE A 177 -0.26 -4.20 -6.00
C ILE A 177 -1.48 -5.11 -5.80
N PHE A 178 -2.64 -4.58 -5.41
CA PHE A 178 -3.84 -5.41 -5.24
C PHE A 178 -4.30 -6.06 -6.54
N ALA A 179 -4.28 -5.32 -7.65
CA ALA A 179 -4.65 -5.85 -8.96
C ALA A 179 -3.67 -6.94 -9.42
N PHE A 180 -2.37 -6.74 -9.22
CA PHE A 180 -1.34 -7.71 -9.57
C PHE A 180 -1.44 -9.00 -8.74
N VAL A 181 -1.59 -8.90 -7.42
CA VAL A 181 -1.77 -10.07 -6.55
C VAL A 181 -3.01 -10.86 -6.94
N SER A 182 -4.12 -10.17 -7.23
CA SER A 182 -5.34 -10.82 -7.70
C SER A 182 -5.13 -11.53 -9.04
N LEU A 183 -4.41 -10.91 -9.98
CA LEU A 183 -4.09 -11.51 -11.27
C LEU A 183 -3.25 -12.78 -11.08
N ALA A 184 -2.19 -12.69 -10.28
CA ALA A 184 -1.29 -13.81 -10.00
C ALA A 184 -2.05 -15.01 -9.41
N ASN A 185 -2.97 -14.77 -8.46
CA ASN A 185 -3.78 -15.83 -7.87
C ASN A 185 -4.78 -16.45 -8.86
N LEU A 186 -5.47 -15.63 -9.66
CA LEU A 186 -6.43 -16.10 -10.66
C LEU A 186 -5.73 -16.91 -11.76
N LEU A 187 -4.59 -16.43 -12.27
CA LEU A 187 -3.78 -17.15 -13.25
C LEU A 187 -3.21 -18.44 -12.67
N THR A 188 -2.69 -18.41 -11.44
CA THR A 188 -2.17 -19.61 -10.77
C THR A 188 -3.23 -20.69 -10.69
N ARG A 189 -4.45 -20.34 -10.26
CA ARG A 189 -5.56 -21.30 -10.18
C ARG A 189 -5.90 -21.85 -11.56
N THR A 190 -6.05 -20.98 -12.55
CA THR A 190 -6.41 -21.37 -13.92
C THR A 190 -5.37 -22.29 -14.53
N ILE A 191 -4.08 -22.02 -14.35
CA ILE A 191 -2.99 -22.84 -14.88
C ILE A 191 -2.87 -24.16 -14.12
N ALA A 192 -2.91 -24.11 -12.78
CA ALA A 192 -2.77 -25.31 -11.95
C ALA A 192 -3.91 -26.32 -12.17
N ASP A 193 -5.11 -25.85 -12.52
CA ASP A 193 -6.25 -26.72 -12.85
C ASP A 193 -6.11 -27.40 -14.23
N GLN A 194 -5.23 -26.92 -15.11
CA GLN A 194 -4.95 -27.51 -16.43
C GLN A 194 -3.72 -28.42 -16.44
N LEU A 195 -2.94 -28.45 -15.35
CA LEU A 195 -1.74 -29.28 -15.28
C LEU A 195 -2.12 -30.77 -15.12
N PRO A 196 -1.41 -31.69 -15.79
CA PRO A 196 -1.68 -33.13 -15.69
C PRO A 196 -1.24 -33.74 -14.36
N MET A 197 -0.51 -33.00 -13.53
CA MET A 197 -0.08 -33.44 -12.21
C MET A 197 -1.16 -33.19 -11.16
N LYS A 198 -1.17 -34.01 -10.10
CA LYS A 198 -2.06 -33.80 -8.95
C LYS A 198 -1.92 -32.36 -8.45
N ASN A 199 -3.03 -31.63 -8.39
CA ASN A 199 -3.12 -30.22 -8.00
C ASN A 199 -2.79 -30.03 -6.50
N THR A 200 -1.51 -30.19 -6.16
CA THR A 200 -0.98 -30.04 -4.81
C THR A 200 -0.63 -28.58 -4.53
N THR A 201 -0.65 -28.19 -3.25
CA THR A 201 -0.27 -26.84 -2.82
C THR A 201 1.12 -26.43 -3.32
N ALA A 202 2.07 -27.37 -3.37
CA ALA A 202 3.42 -27.11 -3.85
C ALA A 202 3.44 -26.69 -5.32
N VAL A 203 2.70 -27.38 -6.19
CA VAL A 203 2.61 -27.04 -7.62
C VAL A 203 2.01 -25.64 -7.80
N ARG A 204 0.96 -25.29 -7.04
CA ARG A 204 0.36 -23.95 -7.07
C ARG A 204 1.36 -22.86 -6.64
N LEU A 205 2.13 -23.10 -5.58
CA LEU A 205 3.15 -22.15 -5.12
C LEU A 205 4.25 -21.93 -6.16
N VAL A 206 4.70 -23.00 -6.84
CA VAL A 206 5.71 -22.88 -7.90
C VAL A 206 5.17 -22.08 -9.09
N VAL A 207 3.94 -22.38 -9.54
CA VAL A 207 3.29 -21.62 -10.62
C VAL A 207 3.14 -20.14 -10.23
N MET A 208 2.68 -19.86 -9.01
CA MET A 208 2.56 -18.50 -8.49
C MET A 208 3.91 -17.78 -8.47
N ALA A 209 4.97 -18.44 -7.99
CA ALA A 209 6.31 -17.86 -7.95
C ALA A 209 6.82 -17.51 -9.36
N ILE A 210 6.65 -18.41 -10.33
CA ILE A 210 7.03 -18.16 -11.73
C ILE A 210 6.25 -16.97 -12.29
N LEU A 211 4.94 -16.92 -12.09
CA LEU A 211 4.10 -15.80 -12.57
C LEU A 211 4.51 -14.47 -11.93
N VAL A 212 4.84 -14.47 -10.64
CA VAL A 212 5.30 -13.27 -9.94
C VAL A 212 6.64 -12.80 -10.51
N ILE A 213 7.60 -13.70 -10.71
CA ILE A 213 8.91 -13.37 -11.30
C ILE A 213 8.74 -12.79 -12.70
N VAL A 214 7.96 -13.44 -13.57
CA VAL A 214 7.69 -12.94 -14.92
C VAL A 214 7.01 -11.57 -14.87
N GLY A 215 6.01 -11.41 -14.00
CA GLY A 215 5.30 -10.14 -13.83
C GLY A 215 6.23 -9.00 -13.38
N VAL A 216 7.11 -9.26 -12.42
CA VAL A 216 8.10 -8.27 -11.94
C VAL A 216 9.09 -7.92 -13.05
N ILE A 217 9.59 -8.90 -13.82
CA ILE A 217 10.48 -8.63 -14.96
C ILE A 217 9.79 -7.74 -16.00
N ILE A 218 8.54 -8.03 -16.34
CA ILE A 218 7.76 -7.20 -17.28
C ILE A 218 7.61 -5.78 -16.72
N ALA A 219 7.25 -5.63 -15.45
CA ALA A 219 7.09 -4.32 -14.82
C ALA A 219 8.40 -3.51 -14.84
N LEU A 220 9.53 -4.12 -14.50
CA LEU A 220 10.85 -3.47 -14.56
C LEU A 220 11.17 -3.00 -15.98
N ARG A 221 10.88 -3.81 -17.00
CA ARG A 221 11.10 -3.43 -18.40
C ARG A 221 10.20 -2.30 -18.86
N ILE A 222 8.94 -2.26 -18.42
CA ILE A 222 8.02 -1.17 -18.72
C ILE A 222 8.54 0.12 -18.08
N ASN A 223 8.88 0.10 -16.79
CA ASN A 223 9.41 1.26 -16.09
C ASN A 223 10.68 1.80 -16.76
N ASP A 224 11.67 0.94 -17.06
CA ASP A 224 12.89 1.33 -17.77
C ASP A 224 12.57 2.05 -19.11
N GLN A 225 11.61 1.52 -19.87
CA GLN A 225 11.21 2.09 -21.16
C GLN A 225 10.47 3.42 -20.99
N VAL A 226 9.52 3.51 -20.06
CA VAL A 226 8.76 4.74 -19.78
C VAL A 226 9.70 5.84 -19.33
N LEU A 227 10.60 5.55 -18.39
CA LEU A 227 11.60 6.49 -17.91
C LEU A 227 12.51 6.96 -19.05
N THR A 228 13.03 6.04 -19.86
CA THR A 228 13.88 6.37 -21.02
C THR A 228 13.17 7.23 -22.05
N MET A 229 11.91 6.92 -22.36
CA MET A 229 11.09 7.72 -23.29
C MET A 229 10.84 9.12 -22.74
N TYR A 230 10.52 9.23 -21.45
CA TYR A 230 10.30 10.51 -20.79
C TYR A 230 11.55 11.37 -20.77
N THR A 231 12.70 10.81 -20.37
CA THR A 231 13.97 11.55 -20.36
C THR A 231 14.35 11.99 -21.77
N ASN A 232 14.22 11.12 -22.77
CA ASN A 232 14.53 11.47 -24.16
C ASN A 232 13.62 12.57 -24.71
N HIS A 233 12.34 12.56 -24.35
CA HIS A 233 11.40 13.61 -24.73
C HIS A 233 11.76 14.96 -24.10
N LEU A 234 12.17 14.96 -22.83
CA LEU A 234 12.62 16.15 -22.13
C LEU A 234 13.92 16.71 -22.73
N PHE A 235 14.93 15.87 -22.97
CA PHE A 235 16.20 16.28 -23.61
C PHE A 235 15.99 16.82 -25.03
N ALA A 236 15.03 16.28 -25.79
CA ALA A 236 14.69 16.79 -27.11
C ALA A 236 14.03 18.17 -27.09
N ARG A 237 13.42 18.58 -25.96
CA ARG A 237 12.68 19.84 -25.83
C ARG A 237 13.41 20.95 -25.09
N ALA A 238 14.42 20.66 -24.25
CA ALA A 238 15.08 21.71 -23.46
C ALA A 238 16.50 22.05 -23.93
N HIS A 239 16.81 23.34 -23.96
CA HIS A 239 18.18 23.90 -24.10
C HIS A 239 18.85 24.19 -22.74
N ARG A 240 18.27 23.77 -21.61
CA ARG A 240 18.80 23.97 -20.24
C ARG A 240 18.44 22.79 -19.33
N ALA A 241 19.15 22.67 -18.19
CA ALA A 241 18.93 21.67 -17.16
C ALA A 241 17.45 21.62 -16.74
N ILE A 242 16.86 20.42 -16.80
CA ILE A 242 15.44 20.16 -16.59
C ILE A 242 15.29 19.45 -15.25
N ASP A 243 14.41 19.93 -14.38
CA ASP A 243 13.90 19.15 -13.25
C ASP A 243 13.02 18.02 -13.81
N VAL A 244 13.44 16.78 -13.59
CA VAL A 244 12.74 15.59 -14.07
C VAL A 244 11.67 15.24 -13.05
N ASP A 245 10.40 15.48 -13.38
CA ASP A 245 9.26 15.07 -12.56
C ASP A 245 9.06 13.54 -12.67
N THR A 246 9.82 12.81 -11.86
CA THR A 246 9.79 11.35 -11.80
C THR A 246 8.58 10.81 -11.05
N LEU A 247 7.99 11.62 -10.15
CA LEU A 247 6.92 11.19 -9.26
C LEU A 247 5.59 11.15 -10.03
N GLY A 248 5.29 12.19 -10.82
CA GLY A 248 4.10 12.24 -11.66
C GLY A 248 4.07 11.14 -12.73
N VAL A 249 5.23 10.82 -13.32
CA VAL A 249 5.36 9.71 -14.29
C VAL A 249 5.10 8.37 -13.62
N SER A 250 5.67 8.14 -12.44
CA SER A 250 5.45 6.91 -11.67
C SER A 250 3.98 6.75 -11.27
N ALA A 251 3.34 7.85 -10.84
CA ALA A 251 1.91 7.86 -10.53
C ALA A 251 1.08 7.41 -11.74
N LEU A 252 1.32 7.98 -12.91
CA LEU A 252 0.62 7.61 -14.14
C LEU A 252 0.82 6.14 -14.50
N GLU A 253 2.04 5.62 -14.40
CA GLU A 253 2.35 4.21 -14.65
C GLU A 253 1.52 3.30 -13.73
N TYR A 254 1.49 3.60 -12.43
CA TYR A 254 0.74 2.79 -11.47
C TYR A 254 -0.76 2.82 -11.74
N TRP A 255 -1.33 3.99 -12.06
CA TRP A 255 -2.75 4.12 -12.37
C TRP A 255 -3.13 3.39 -13.66
N ILE A 256 -2.36 3.55 -14.73
CA ILE A 256 -2.60 2.86 -16.00
C ILE A 256 -2.48 1.35 -15.79
N GLY A 257 -1.42 0.89 -15.13
CA GLY A 257 -1.21 -0.51 -14.80
C GLY A 257 -2.36 -1.08 -13.96
N ALA A 258 -2.79 -0.38 -12.92
CA ALA A 258 -3.91 -0.80 -12.08
C ALA A 258 -5.22 -0.94 -12.86
N ILE A 259 -5.52 0.01 -13.76
CA ILE A 259 -6.72 -0.04 -14.61
C ILE A 259 -6.67 -1.24 -15.55
N LEU A 260 -5.55 -1.44 -16.26
CA LEU A 260 -5.39 -2.54 -17.21
C LEU A 260 -5.50 -3.90 -16.50
N LEU A 261 -4.77 -4.09 -15.41
CA LEU A 261 -4.83 -5.31 -14.61
C LEU A 261 -6.24 -5.51 -14.01
N GLY A 262 -6.89 -4.44 -13.58
CA GLY A 262 -8.25 -4.48 -13.05
C GLY A 262 -9.28 -4.94 -14.07
N ILE A 263 -9.19 -4.48 -15.32
CA ILE A 263 -10.02 -4.96 -16.43
C ILE A 263 -9.80 -6.46 -16.66
N ILE A 264 -8.55 -6.90 -16.75
CA ILE A 264 -8.21 -8.31 -16.95
C ILE A 264 -8.78 -9.17 -15.81
N ASN A 265 -8.61 -8.74 -14.56
CA ASN A 265 -9.15 -9.44 -13.39
C ASN A 265 -10.68 -9.54 -13.43
N CYS A 266 -11.37 -8.47 -13.82
CA CYS A 266 -12.82 -8.48 -13.95
C CYS A 266 -13.28 -9.54 -14.99
N LEU A 267 -12.58 -9.64 -16.12
CA LEU A 267 -12.86 -10.65 -17.16
C LEU A 267 -12.58 -12.07 -16.68
N LEU A 268 -11.46 -12.30 -15.99
CA LEU A 268 -11.09 -13.61 -15.45
C LEU A 268 -12.09 -14.09 -14.39
N ILE A 269 -12.56 -13.21 -13.50
CA ILE A 269 -13.52 -13.56 -12.45
C ILE A 269 -14.87 -13.96 -13.04
N GLN A 270 -15.39 -13.20 -14.00
CA GLN A 270 -16.63 -13.55 -14.70
C GLN A 270 -16.53 -14.91 -15.40
N LYS A 271 -15.35 -15.21 -15.99
CA LYS A 271 -15.17 -16.43 -16.77
C LYS A 271 -14.93 -17.69 -15.92
N PHE A 272 -14.16 -17.58 -14.83
CA PHE A 272 -13.63 -18.73 -14.10
C PHE A 272 -14.11 -18.86 -12.65
N VAL A 273 -14.71 -17.80 -12.07
CA VAL A 273 -15.09 -17.79 -10.65
C VAL A 273 -16.60 -17.69 -10.45
N GLU A 274 -17.29 -16.93 -11.31
CA GLU A 274 -18.74 -16.73 -11.20
C GLU A 274 -19.49 -18.05 -11.47
N PRO A 275 -20.36 -18.51 -10.54
CA PRO A 275 -21.12 -19.73 -10.71
C PRO A 275 -22.13 -19.54 -11.85
N LYS A 276 -21.99 -20.34 -12.91
CA LYS A 276 -22.98 -20.37 -13.99
C LYS A 276 -24.27 -20.96 -13.44
N ILE A 277 -25.34 -20.16 -13.41
CA ILE A 277 -26.68 -20.69 -13.14
C ILE A 277 -27.04 -21.60 -14.32
N VAL A 278 -26.88 -22.90 -14.12
CA VAL A 278 -27.42 -23.90 -15.04
C VAL A 278 -28.91 -23.92 -14.78
N ASN A 279 -29.69 -23.21 -15.59
CA ASN A 279 -31.12 -23.46 -15.67
C ASN A 279 -31.31 -24.90 -16.16
N ARG A 280 -31.65 -25.79 -15.23
CA ARG A 280 -32.26 -27.09 -15.52
C ARG A 280 -33.77 -26.91 -15.56
#